data_AF-J5SCR8-F1
#
_entry.id   AF-J5SCR8-F1
#
_cell.length_a   1.000
_cell.length_b   1.000
_cell.length_c   1.000
_cell.angle_alpha   90.00
_cell.angle_beta   90.00
_cell.angle_gamma   90.00
#
_symmetry.space_group_name_H-M   'P 1'
#
loop_
_entity.id
_entity.type
_entity.pdbx_description
1 polymer ?
#
loop_
_entity_poly.entity_id
_entity_poly.type
_entity_poly.pdbx_seq_one_letter_code
_entity_poly.pdbx_strand_id
1 'polypeptide(L)'
;MSLWGATVITNMLSAIPWIGQDFVQLTILLLVQSLFIYLINYKNPIESLPTIGKVNTKALRGQKAREENDKLTFKKITSSFIAMFRGVVDGDGYIKLTKTIKGFISIELVISLDIRDKKLLEYLKSVLEVGRIYYHKNTVKYIIGRVDLQEVVFPLLLHYNIQFLTDTRREQFRQALNVLIKNIVLFEDLDKLSNTLVGLELPSTPAGYLNLPYFKNWVVGFTMTEGSFSIKASGELFFNLTQRSHDVLFEALKLLFNTTRKIDNSYRGYSKLSLSSVKDLRNVVNFFSYSDLHPLVGYKKLQYDKWLETMRGLPRFKNVKLPENDK
;
A
#
# COMPACT_ATOMS: atom_id res chain seq x y z
N MET A 1 0.14 -45.10 1.77
CA MET A 1 0.00 -45.16 3.24
C MET A 1 -1.39 -44.67 3.59
N SER A 2 -2.18 -45.45 4.34
CA SER A 2 -3.56 -45.06 4.70
C SER A 2 -3.55 -43.85 5.64
N LEU A 3 -4.57 -42.98 5.54
CA LEU A 3 -4.80 -41.86 6.46
C LEU A 3 -4.77 -42.30 7.94
N TRP A 4 -5.13 -43.55 8.21
CA TRP A 4 -5.05 -44.16 9.54
C TRP A 4 -3.61 -44.33 10.04
N GLY A 5 -2.67 -44.72 9.18
CA GLY A 5 -1.27 -44.89 9.57
C GLY A 5 -0.62 -43.56 9.96
N ALA A 6 -0.93 -42.48 9.25
CA ALA A 6 -0.39 -41.15 9.55
C ALA A 6 -0.88 -40.64 10.92
N THR A 7 -2.19 -40.76 11.20
CA THR A 7 -2.78 -40.30 12.47
C THR A 7 -2.25 -41.06 13.68
N VAL A 8 -2.06 -42.38 13.57
CA VAL A 8 -1.50 -43.22 14.64
C VAL A 8 -0.05 -42.84 14.92
N ILE A 9 0.76 -42.56 13.89
CA ILE A 9 2.15 -42.15 14.05
C ILE A 9 2.25 -40.77 14.73
N THR A 10 1.43 -39.78 14.35
CA THR A 10 1.40 -38.47 15.03
C THR A 10 0.93 -38.56 16.49
N ASN A 11 -0.04 -39.43 16.79
CA ASN A 11 -0.52 -39.63 18.15
C ASN A 11 0.50 -40.38 19.04
N MET A 12 1.26 -41.31 18.47
CA MET A 12 2.35 -41.97 19.21
C MET A 12 3.55 -41.04 19.45
N LEU A 13 3.92 -40.21 18.48
CA LEU A 13 5.05 -39.28 18.62
C LEU A 13 4.76 -38.14 19.60
N SER A 14 3.52 -37.67 19.69
CA SER A 14 3.09 -36.63 20.64
C SER A 14 2.93 -37.14 22.08
N ALA A 15 2.78 -38.45 22.29
CA ALA A 15 2.68 -39.08 23.60
C ALA A 15 4.04 -39.39 24.25
N ILE A 16 5.14 -39.25 23.51
CA ILE A 16 6.50 -39.39 24.05
C ILE A 16 6.86 -38.08 24.77
N PRO A 17 7.00 -38.07 26.12
CA PRO A 17 7.08 -36.84 26.90
C PRO A 17 8.23 -35.90 26.48
N TRP A 18 9.34 -36.46 25.98
CA TRP A 18 10.48 -35.67 25.51
C TRP A 18 10.24 -35.07 24.10
N ILE A 19 9.61 -35.81 23.18
CA ILE A 19 9.40 -35.35 21.80
C ILE A 19 8.27 -34.31 21.72
N GLY A 20 7.19 -34.50 22.47
CA GLY A 20 6.05 -33.58 22.48
C GLY A 20 6.38 -32.20 23.08
N GLN A 21 7.20 -32.17 24.14
CA GLN A 21 7.69 -30.91 24.73
C GLN A 21 8.67 -30.19 23.80
N ASP A 22 9.55 -30.92 23.11
CA ASP A 22 10.55 -30.36 22.21
C ASP A 22 9.92 -29.67 20.98
N PHE A 23 8.83 -30.18 20.41
CA PHE A 23 8.16 -29.52 19.27
C PHE A 23 7.44 -28.22 19.66
N VAL A 24 6.80 -28.20 20.84
CA VAL A 24 6.16 -26.98 21.36
C VAL A 24 7.22 -25.96 21.75
N GLN A 25 8.33 -26.39 22.36
CA GLN A 25 9.47 -25.51 22.63
C GLN A 25 10.14 -25.01 21.36
N LEU A 26 10.27 -25.83 20.31
CA LEU A 26 10.84 -25.42 19.02
C LEU A 26 9.96 -24.40 18.31
N THR A 27 8.63 -24.57 18.33
CA THR A 27 7.70 -23.59 17.75
C THR A 27 7.69 -22.28 18.54
N ILE A 28 7.74 -22.34 19.87
CA ILE A 28 7.93 -21.15 20.71
C ILE A 28 9.29 -20.51 20.45
N LEU A 29 10.36 -21.28 20.29
CA LEU A 29 11.70 -20.76 20.00
C LEU A 29 11.75 -20.06 18.64
N LEU A 30 11.14 -20.63 17.59
CA LEU A 30 11.02 -20.01 16.27
C LEU A 30 10.16 -18.75 16.30
N LEU A 31 9.09 -18.73 17.11
CA LEU A 31 8.28 -17.52 17.34
C LEU A 31 9.07 -16.46 18.09
N VAL A 32 9.79 -16.82 19.14
CA VAL A 32 10.64 -15.90 19.90
C VAL A 32 11.78 -15.37 19.02
N GLN A 33 12.37 -16.20 18.16
CA GLN A 33 13.44 -15.79 17.25
C GLN A 33 12.92 -14.87 16.14
N SER A 34 11.73 -15.15 15.59
CA SER A 34 11.09 -14.26 14.61
C SER A 34 10.63 -12.95 15.25
N LEU A 35 10.13 -12.97 16.49
CA LEU A 35 9.81 -11.78 17.28
C LEU A 35 11.06 -10.98 17.64
N PHE A 36 12.17 -11.67 17.94
CA PHE A 36 13.46 -11.04 18.25
C PHE A 36 14.09 -10.40 17.02
N ILE A 37 14.04 -11.05 15.85
CA ILE A 37 14.44 -10.46 14.56
C ILE A 37 13.55 -9.27 14.21
N TYR A 38 12.22 -9.39 14.41
CA TYR A 38 11.28 -8.29 14.24
C TYR A 38 11.62 -7.11 15.17
N LEU A 39 11.91 -7.38 16.44
CA LEU A 39 12.28 -6.36 17.44
C LEU A 39 13.66 -5.73 17.17
N ILE A 40 14.64 -6.49 16.67
CA ILE A 40 15.93 -5.97 16.22
C ILE A 40 15.75 -5.04 15.02
N ASN A 41 14.94 -5.45 14.04
CA ASN A 41 14.61 -4.62 12.88
C ASN A 41 13.75 -3.40 13.25
N TYR A 42 12.99 -3.47 14.34
CA TYR A 42 12.18 -2.36 14.86
C TYR A 42 13.01 -1.37 15.68
N LYS A 43 14.00 -1.84 16.46
CA LYS A 43 14.81 -0.99 17.35
C LYS A 43 16.00 -0.31 16.67
N ASN A 44 16.48 -0.85 15.56
CA ASN A 44 17.52 -0.21 14.76
C ASN A 44 16.88 0.28 13.46
N PRO A 45 16.40 1.54 13.36
CA PRO A 45 16.07 2.09 12.06
C PRO A 45 17.31 1.92 11.19
N ILE A 46 17.15 1.30 10.02
CA ILE A 46 18.27 1.09 9.12
C ILE A 46 18.89 2.47 8.89
N GLU A 47 20.10 2.67 9.42
CA GLU A 47 20.78 3.96 9.42
C GLU A 47 21.06 4.44 7.99
N SER A 48 20.91 3.57 7.00
CA SER A 48 21.05 3.81 5.57
C SER A 48 19.80 3.37 4.80
N LEU A 49 19.62 3.86 3.58
CA LEU A 49 18.63 3.30 2.65
C LEU A 49 19.35 2.24 1.79
N PRO A 50 19.32 0.95 2.15
CA PRO A 50 20.15 -0.06 1.49
C PRO A 50 19.66 -0.27 0.07
N THR A 51 20.60 -0.41 -0.87
CA THR A 51 20.25 -0.86 -2.23
C THR A 51 19.79 -2.31 -2.18
N ILE A 52 18.63 -2.60 -2.77
CA ILE A 52 18.10 -3.97 -2.81
C ILE A 52 18.71 -4.73 -3.98
N GLY A 53 19.52 -5.73 -3.67
CA GLY A 53 20.22 -6.54 -4.67
C GLY A 53 21.31 -5.77 -5.41
N LYS A 54 21.72 -6.28 -6.57
CA LYS A 54 22.78 -5.70 -7.41
C LYS A 54 22.19 -4.78 -8.47
N VAL A 55 22.70 -3.54 -8.54
CA VAL A 55 22.35 -2.59 -9.60
C VAL A 55 23.12 -2.93 -10.86
N ASN A 56 22.39 -3.00 -11.98
CA ASN A 56 23.01 -3.16 -13.29
C ASN A 56 23.57 -1.82 -13.77
N THR A 57 24.89 -1.65 -13.70
CA THR A 57 25.57 -0.41 -14.10
C THR A 57 25.36 -0.05 -15.57
N LYS A 58 25.14 -1.04 -16.46
CA LYS A 58 24.81 -0.77 -17.87
C LYS A 58 23.44 -0.09 -18.02
N ALA A 59 22.51 -0.35 -17.10
CA ALA A 59 21.18 0.26 -17.12
C ALA A 59 21.21 1.75 -16.72
N LEU A 60 22.29 2.22 -16.10
CA LEU A 60 22.48 3.60 -15.67
C LEU A 60 22.87 4.55 -16.83
N ARG A 61 23.15 4.01 -18.03
CA ARG A 61 23.46 4.81 -19.25
C ARG A 61 24.52 5.89 -19.02
N GLY A 62 25.60 5.54 -18.31
CA GLY A 62 26.70 6.47 -17.99
C GLY A 62 26.52 7.24 -16.69
N GLN A 63 25.39 7.11 -16.00
CA GLN A 63 25.23 7.61 -14.63
C GLN A 63 25.89 6.65 -13.62
N LYS A 64 26.30 7.18 -12.48
CA LYS A 64 26.78 6.37 -11.35
C LYS A 64 25.59 5.83 -10.53
N ALA A 65 25.80 4.70 -9.86
CA ALA A 65 24.85 4.21 -8.87
C ALA A 65 24.80 5.19 -7.69
N ARG A 66 23.68 5.28 -6.99
CA ARG A 66 23.53 6.22 -5.87
C ARG A 66 24.38 5.78 -4.69
N GLU A 67 25.26 6.66 -4.25
CA GLU A 67 26.07 6.46 -3.04
C GLU A 67 25.25 6.80 -1.79
N GLU A 68 25.77 6.48 -0.60
CA GLU A 68 25.05 6.70 0.66
C GLU A 68 24.67 8.18 0.85
N ASN A 69 25.58 9.10 0.50
CA ASN A 69 25.32 10.54 0.57
C ASN A 69 24.19 10.98 -0.36
N ASP A 70 24.10 10.41 -1.57
CA ASP A 70 23.01 10.69 -2.51
C ASP A 70 21.66 10.23 -1.94
N LYS A 71 21.67 9.24 -1.04
CA LYS A 71 20.46 8.68 -0.44
C LYS A 71 20.00 9.38 0.83
N LEU A 72 20.85 10.19 1.45
CA LEU A 72 20.48 11.00 2.61
C LEU A 72 19.36 11.99 2.30
N THR A 73 19.27 12.47 1.05
CA THR A 73 18.19 13.35 0.60
C THR A 73 16.83 12.67 0.68
N PHE A 74 16.74 11.39 0.31
CA PHE A 74 15.48 10.64 0.35
C PHE A 74 14.98 10.35 1.76
N LYS A 75 15.85 10.37 2.78
CA LYS A 75 15.43 10.26 4.19
C LYS A 75 14.58 11.45 4.66
N LYS A 76 14.63 12.58 3.94
CA LYS A 76 13.76 13.73 4.20
C LYS A 76 12.31 13.48 3.78
N ILE A 77 12.07 12.48 2.94
CA ILE A 77 10.72 12.12 2.51
C ILE A 77 9.98 11.50 3.69
N THR A 78 8.87 12.08 4.10
CA THR A 78 8.16 11.68 5.31
C THR A 78 7.47 10.31 5.16
N SER A 79 7.33 9.60 6.28
CA SER A 79 6.55 8.35 6.34
C SER A 79 5.09 8.57 5.91
N SER A 80 4.50 9.72 6.23
CA SER A 80 3.15 10.11 5.80
C SER A 80 3.03 10.18 4.27
N PHE A 81 4.02 10.75 3.58
CA PHE A 81 4.05 10.75 2.12
C PHE A 81 4.18 9.34 1.55
N ILE A 82 5.10 8.51 2.07
CA ILE A 82 5.29 7.14 1.58
C ILE A 82 4.04 6.28 1.81
N ALA A 83 3.36 6.45 2.94
CA ALA A 83 2.10 5.79 3.24
C ALA A 83 0.99 6.21 2.28
N MET A 84 0.88 7.51 1.99
CA MET A 84 -0.06 8.02 0.99
C MET A 84 0.27 7.50 -0.42
N PHE A 85 1.54 7.60 -0.84
CA PHE A 85 2.00 7.07 -2.13
C PHE A 85 1.65 5.58 -2.27
N ARG A 86 1.85 4.80 -1.21
CA ARG A 86 1.46 3.39 -1.16
C ARG A 86 -0.03 3.19 -1.42
N GLY A 87 -0.89 3.99 -0.78
CA GLY A 87 -2.34 3.97 -0.99
C GLY A 87 -2.74 4.24 -2.44
N VAL A 88 -2.08 5.21 -3.09
CA VAL A 88 -2.28 5.48 -4.52
C VAL A 88 -1.91 4.27 -5.38
N VAL A 89 -0.77 3.63 -5.09
CA VAL A 89 -0.35 2.43 -5.82
C VAL A 89 -1.28 1.24 -5.56
N ASP A 90 -1.81 1.09 -4.35
CA ASP A 90 -2.80 0.06 -4.01
C ASP A 90 -4.16 0.27 -4.69
N GLY A 91 -4.49 1.48 -5.15
CA GLY A 91 -5.68 1.73 -5.95
C GLY A 91 -5.42 1.48 -7.44
N ASP A 92 -4.74 2.45 -8.08
CA ASP A 92 -4.55 2.50 -9.54
C ASP A 92 -3.11 2.21 -10.02
N GLY A 93 -2.26 1.71 -9.11
CA GLY A 93 -0.91 1.30 -9.43
C GLY A 93 -0.74 -0.19 -9.61
N TYR A 94 0.39 -0.57 -10.19
CA TYR A 94 0.83 -1.96 -10.27
C TYR A 94 2.34 -2.06 -10.41
N ILE A 95 2.89 -3.18 -9.95
CA ILE A 95 4.30 -3.54 -10.18
C ILE A 95 4.31 -4.66 -11.21
N LYS A 96 4.95 -4.42 -12.35
CA LYS A 96 5.04 -5.40 -13.44
C LYS A 96 6.43 -5.97 -13.56
N LEU A 97 6.48 -7.29 -13.74
CA LEU A 97 7.64 -8.04 -14.16
C LEU A 97 7.35 -8.54 -15.59
N THR A 98 8.15 -8.14 -16.57
CA THR A 98 7.90 -8.50 -17.98
C THR A 98 9.16 -9.00 -18.66
N LYS A 99 9.00 -9.94 -19.61
CA LYS A 99 10.09 -10.43 -20.46
C LYS A 99 10.47 -9.38 -21.50
N THR A 100 11.74 -8.99 -21.53
CA THR A 100 12.29 -8.19 -22.62
C THR A 100 12.53 -9.06 -23.87
N ILE A 101 12.73 -8.44 -25.04
CA ILE A 101 13.03 -9.15 -26.29
C ILE A 101 14.26 -10.06 -26.14
N LYS A 102 15.25 -9.63 -25.34
CA LYS A 102 16.48 -10.40 -25.06
C LYS A 102 16.33 -11.46 -23.97
N GLY A 103 15.11 -11.70 -23.47
CA GLY A 103 14.84 -12.71 -22.44
C GLY A 103 15.08 -12.26 -20.99
N PHE A 104 15.56 -11.04 -20.76
CA PHE A 104 15.77 -10.51 -19.40
C PHE A 104 14.46 -10.03 -18.74
N ILE A 105 14.45 -9.98 -17.41
CA ILE A 105 13.35 -9.40 -16.61
C ILE A 105 13.46 -7.87 -16.58
N SER A 106 12.40 -7.21 -17.02
CA SER A 106 12.15 -5.79 -16.75
C SER A 106 11.23 -5.65 -15.54
N ILE A 107 11.55 -4.72 -14.65
CA ILE A 107 10.75 -4.39 -13.46
C ILE A 107 10.38 -2.91 -13.53
N GLU A 108 9.09 -2.61 -13.44
CA GLU A 108 8.59 -1.24 -13.36
C GLU A 108 7.40 -1.16 -12.39
N LEU A 109 7.34 -0.09 -11.59
CA LEU A 109 6.13 0.33 -10.92
C LEU A 109 5.46 1.37 -11.82
N VAL A 110 4.17 1.18 -12.08
CA VAL A 110 3.40 2.04 -12.97
C VAL A 110 2.13 2.49 -12.27
N ILE A 111 1.87 3.79 -12.29
CA ILE A 111 0.56 4.38 -11.96
C ILE A 111 0.02 4.99 -13.24
N SER A 112 -1.19 4.61 -13.65
CA SER A 112 -1.79 5.05 -14.92
C SER A 112 -3.15 5.66 -14.67
N LEU A 113 -3.28 6.97 -14.86
CA LEU A 113 -4.50 7.73 -14.54
C LEU A 113 -5.01 8.49 -15.77
N ASP A 114 -6.24 8.99 -15.68
CA ASP A 114 -6.77 9.95 -16.65
C ASP A 114 -5.95 11.26 -16.63
N ILE A 115 -5.89 11.95 -17.76
CA ILE A 115 -5.12 13.20 -17.92
C ILE A 115 -5.50 14.30 -16.91
N ARG A 116 -6.74 14.29 -16.40
CA ARG A 116 -7.19 15.21 -15.33
C ARG A 116 -6.37 15.07 -14.04
N ASP A 117 -5.80 13.89 -13.81
CA ASP A 117 -5.01 13.54 -12.62
C ASP A 117 -3.50 13.77 -12.81
N LYS A 118 -3.06 14.40 -13.92
CA LYS A 118 -1.64 14.67 -14.16
C LYS A 118 -0.92 15.38 -13.02
N LYS A 119 -1.60 16.32 -12.34
CA LYS A 119 -1.05 17.07 -11.20
C LYS A 119 -0.69 16.16 -10.04
N LEU A 120 -1.45 15.07 -9.82
CA LEU A 120 -1.11 14.08 -8.81
C LEU A 120 0.22 13.41 -9.17
N LEU A 121 0.37 12.94 -10.42
CA LEU A 121 1.60 12.25 -10.84
C LEU A 121 2.82 13.18 -10.87
N GLU A 122 2.64 14.44 -11.27
CA GLU A 122 3.66 15.49 -11.20
C GLU A 122 4.11 15.74 -9.75
N TYR A 123 3.16 15.78 -8.81
CA TYR A 123 3.46 15.88 -7.37
C TYR A 123 4.26 14.68 -6.86
N LEU A 124 3.80 13.44 -7.14
CA LEU A 124 4.51 12.23 -6.71
C LEU A 124 5.95 12.20 -7.23
N LYS A 125 6.14 12.55 -8.51
CA LYS A 125 7.47 12.65 -9.11
C LYS A 125 8.32 13.76 -8.48
N SER A 126 7.72 14.90 -8.12
CA SER A 126 8.46 16.02 -7.52
C SER A 126 9.00 15.68 -6.13
N VAL A 127 8.27 14.87 -5.34
CA VAL A 127 8.70 14.48 -3.99
C VAL A 127 9.67 13.30 -4.02
N LEU A 128 9.41 12.31 -4.89
CA LEU A 128 10.29 11.13 -5.02
C LEU A 128 11.56 11.42 -5.82
N GLU A 129 11.56 12.44 -6.65
CA GLU A 129 12.66 12.85 -7.55
C GLU A 129 13.20 11.74 -8.47
N VAL A 130 12.41 10.67 -8.67
CA VAL A 130 12.77 9.51 -9.51
C VAL A 130 11.66 9.15 -10.49
N GLY A 131 11.97 8.26 -11.44
CA GLY A 131 11.02 7.84 -12.48
C GLY A 131 10.69 8.91 -13.51
N ARG A 132 9.73 8.61 -14.37
CA ARG A 132 9.34 9.44 -15.52
C ARG A 132 7.84 9.50 -15.70
N ILE A 133 7.35 10.63 -16.20
CA ILE A 133 5.95 10.79 -16.60
C ILE A 133 5.86 10.64 -18.12
N TYR A 134 4.87 9.88 -18.57
CA TYR A 134 4.57 9.64 -19.97
C TYR A 134 3.12 10.01 -20.25
N TYR A 135 2.89 10.76 -21.33
CA TYR A 135 1.56 11.19 -21.75
C TYR A 135 1.14 10.41 -22.99
N HIS A 136 -0.09 9.90 -23.00
CA HIS A 136 -0.66 9.22 -24.16
C HIS A 136 -2.16 9.42 -24.24
N LYS A 137 -2.62 10.15 -25.27
CA LYS A 137 -4.03 10.50 -25.46
C LYS A 137 -4.59 11.13 -24.17
N ASN A 138 -5.65 10.54 -23.61
CA ASN A 138 -6.31 10.99 -22.38
C ASN A 138 -5.75 10.31 -21.12
N THR A 139 -4.59 9.66 -21.21
CA THR A 139 -3.97 8.93 -20.09
C THR A 139 -2.59 9.49 -19.81
N VAL A 140 -2.25 9.57 -18.52
CA VAL A 140 -0.92 9.94 -18.04
C VAL A 140 -0.40 8.81 -17.15
N LYS A 141 0.89 8.47 -17.31
CA LYS A 141 1.55 7.37 -16.59
C LYS A 141 2.76 7.88 -15.85
N TYR A 142 2.90 7.50 -14.58
CA TYR A 142 4.12 7.63 -13.82
C TYR A 142 4.79 6.27 -13.73
N ILE A 143 6.02 6.18 -14.22
CA ILE A 143 6.77 4.92 -14.36
C ILE A 143 8.08 5.05 -13.59
N ILE A 144 8.28 4.18 -12.60
CA ILE A 144 9.51 4.06 -11.84
C ILE A 144 10.20 2.76 -12.24
N GLY A 145 11.41 2.87 -12.79
CA GLY A 145 12.15 1.74 -13.33
C GLY A 145 12.96 0.98 -12.27
N ARG A 146 13.48 -0.19 -12.66
CA ARG A 146 14.23 -1.11 -11.80
C ARG A 146 15.25 -0.44 -10.86
N VAL A 147 16.12 0.43 -11.38
CA VAL A 147 17.18 1.07 -10.56
C VAL A 147 16.58 1.94 -9.46
N ASP A 148 15.62 2.81 -9.80
CA ASP A 148 14.97 3.69 -8.82
C ASP A 148 14.13 2.89 -7.80
N LEU A 149 13.58 1.74 -8.19
CA LEU A 149 12.94 0.82 -7.26
C LEU A 149 13.96 0.19 -6.29
N GLN A 150 15.13 -0.23 -6.79
CA GLN A 150 16.19 -0.84 -5.99
C GLN A 150 16.84 0.13 -5.00
N GLU A 151 17.00 1.39 -5.38
CA GLU A 151 17.79 2.37 -4.62
C GLU A 151 16.94 3.34 -3.80
N VAL A 152 15.68 3.57 -4.15
CA VAL A 152 14.84 4.61 -3.53
C VAL A 152 13.50 4.06 -3.03
N VAL A 153 12.60 3.66 -3.93
CA VAL A 153 11.20 3.42 -3.56
C VAL A 153 11.03 2.22 -2.64
N PHE A 154 11.60 1.06 -2.98
CA PHE A 154 11.47 -0.12 -2.13
C PHE A 154 12.26 0.03 -0.82
N PRO A 155 13.49 0.59 -0.80
CA PRO A 155 14.17 0.93 0.44
C PRO A 155 13.35 1.81 1.37
N LEU A 156 12.68 2.86 0.87
CA LEU A 156 11.82 3.74 1.68
C LEU A 156 10.63 2.98 2.30
N LEU A 157 10.01 2.08 1.53
CA LEU A 157 8.92 1.24 2.03
C LEU A 157 9.38 0.30 3.15
N LEU A 158 10.57 -0.30 3.01
CA LEU A 158 11.16 -1.16 4.03
C LEU A 158 11.59 -0.37 5.26
N HIS A 159 12.22 0.80 5.07
CA HIS A 159 12.67 1.69 6.14
C HIS A 159 11.52 2.13 7.05
N TYR A 160 10.36 2.47 6.48
CA TYR A 160 9.17 2.83 7.24
C TYR A 160 8.26 1.66 7.60
N ASN A 161 8.63 0.42 7.26
CA ASN A 161 7.81 -0.78 7.46
C ASN A 161 6.38 -0.65 6.90
N ILE A 162 6.26 -0.09 5.68
CA ILE A 162 4.97 0.15 5.01
C ILE A 162 4.68 -1.00 4.03
N GLN A 163 3.53 -1.65 4.22
CA GLN A 163 3.10 -2.80 3.44
C GLN A 163 1.98 -2.44 2.46
N PHE A 164 1.72 -3.30 1.47
CA PHE A 164 0.63 -3.13 0.50
C PHE A 164 -0.57 -3.75 1.19
N LEU A 165 -1.72 -3.10 1.16
CA LEU A 165 -2.90 -3.61 1.85
C LEU A 165 -3.79 -4.45 0.94
N THR A 166 -3.53 -4.47 -0.36
CA THR A 166 -4.26 -5.33 -1.31
C THR A 166 -3.45 -6.56 -1.70
N ASP A 167 -4.12 -7.72 -1.81
CA ASP A 167 -3.47 -9.01 -2.06
C ASP A 167 -2.62 -8.99 -3.34
N THR A 168 -3.18 -8.44 -4.42
CA THR A 168 -2.50 -8.37 -5.71
C THR A 168 -1.22 -7.54 -5.65
N ARG A 169 -1.27 -6.35 -5.04
CA ARG A 169 -0.07 -5.49 -4.96
C ARG A 169 0.96 -6.06 -3.98
N ARG A 170 0.54 -6.71 -2.89
CA ARG A 170 1.45 -7.46 -2.00
C ARG A 170 2.21 -8.53 -2.77
N GLU A 171 1.50 -9.32 -3.57
CA GLU A 171 2.09 -10.40 -4.35
C GLU A 171 3.05 -9.89 -5.41
N GLN A 172 2.67 -8.85 -6.16
CA GLN A 172 3.56 -8.22 -7.14
C GLN A 172 4.83 -7.65 -6.50
N PHE A 173 4.71 -7.00 -5.35
CA PHE A 173 5.85 -6.50 -4.58
C PHE A 173 6.75 -7.61 -4.08
N ARG A 174 6.16 -8.69 -3.54
CA ARG A 174 6.89 -9.86 -3.06
C ARG A 174 7.71 -10.49 -4.18
N GLN A 175 7.11 -10.70 -5.35
CA GLN A 175 7.81 -11.23 -6.52
C GLN A 175 8.95 -10.30 -6.96
N ALA A 176 8.69 -8.99 -7.06
CA ALA A 176 9.71 -8.01 -7.41
C ALA A 176 10.88 -8.02 -6.41
N LEU A 177 10.59 -8.01 -5.11
CA LEU A 177 11.60 -8.04 -4.05
C LEU A 177 12.45 -9.31 -4.12
N ASN A 178 11.82 -10.47 -4.32
CA ASN A 178 12.52 -11.74 -4.47
C ASN A 178 13.45 -11.77 -5.69
N VAL A 179 13.00 -11.24 -6.84
CA VAL A 179 13.84 -11.10 -8.04
C VAL A 179 15.05 -10.21 -7.77
N LEU A 180 14.86 -9.10 -7.06
CA LEU A 180 15.93 -8.16 -6.75
C LEU A 180 16.94 -8.75 -5.75
N ILE A 181 16.48 -9.30 -4.62
CA ILE A 181 17.34 -9.88 -3.58
C ILE A 181 18.15 -11.06 -4.12
N LYS A 182 17.50 -11.97 -4.85
CA LYS A 182 18.17 -13.15 -5.44
C LYS A 182 18.93 -12.84 -6.73
N ASN A 183 18.94 -11.58 -7.17
CA ASN A 183 19.61 -11.13 -8.40
C ASN A 183 19.20 -11.92 -9.65
N ILE A 184 17.93 -12.27 -9.77
CA ILE A 184 17.42 -12.98 -10.93
C ILE A 184 17.39 -12.02 -12.13
N VAL A 185 17.96 -12.47 -13.24
CA VAL A 185 18.15 -11.66 -14.45
C VAL A 185 17.31 -12.18 -15.61
N LEU A 186 17.28 -13.50 -15.85
CA LEU A 186 16.55 -14.12 -16.94
C LEU A 186 15.10 -14.39 -16.55
N PHE A 187 14.17 -14.17 -17.49
CA PHE A 187 12.74 -14.29 -17.22
C PHE A 187 12.30 -15.74 -16.99
N GLU A 188 12.95 -16.70 -17.64
CA GLU A 188 12.70 -18.14 -17.46
C GLU A 188 13.07 -18.66 -16.06
N ASP A 189 13.90 -17.92 -15.32
CA ASP A 189 14.28 -18.27 -13.95
C ASP A 189 13.23 -17.83 -12.91
N LEU A 190 12.15 -17.15 -13.32
CA LEU A 190 11.08 -16.75 -12.40
C LEU A 190 10.40 -17.96 -11.75
N ASP A 191 10.23 -19.06 -12.48
CA ASP A 191 9.58 -20.27 -11.94
C ASP A 191 10.45 -20.99 -10.89
N LYS A 192 11.74 -20.66 -10.83
CA LYS A 192 12.68 -21.17 -9.82
C LYS A 192 12.57 -20.42 -8.48
N LEU A 193 11.72 -19.39 -8.39
CA LEU A 193 11.48 -18.67 -7.16
C LEU A 193 10.68 -19.54 -6.18
N SER A 194 11.36 -20.03 -5.14
CA SER A 194 10.68 -20.59 -3.98
C SER A 194 9.65 -19.60 -3.42
N ASN A 195 8.46 -20.09 -3.06
CA ASN A 195 7.39 -19.33 -2.41
C ASN A 195 7.73 -18.91 -0.96
N THR A 196 9.01 -18.87 -0.59
CA THR A 196 9.42 -18.49 0.76
C THR A 196 8.86 -17.10 1.06
N LEU A 197 7.92 -17.07 2.01
CA LEU A 197 7.21 -15.88 2.44
C LEU A 197 8.22 -15.01 3.17
N VAL A 198 8.61 -13.88 2.58
CA VAL A 198 9.20 -12.80 3.36
C VAL A 198 8.05 -12.23 4.18
N GLY A 199 8.09 -12.45 5.50
CA GLY A 199 7.01 -12.19 6.45
C GLY A 199 6.50 -10.77 6.42
N LEU A 200 5.36 -10.57 5.77
CA LEU A 200 4.58 -9.33 5.76
C LEU A 200 3.10 -9.74 5.84
N GLU A 201 2.73 -10.40 6.95
CA GLU A 201 1.34 -10.77 7.20
C GLU A 201 0.53 -9.53 7.54
N LEU A 202 -0.61 -9.38 6.88
CA LEU A 202 -1.56 -8.34 7.24
C LEU A 202 -2.35 -8.74 8.48
N PRO A 203 -2.89 -7.76 9.22
CA PRO A 203 -3.80 -8.06 10.30
C PRO A 203 -4.99 -8.90 9.82
N SER A 204 -5.33 -9.93 10.58
CA SER A 204 -6.51 -10.78 10.31
C SER A 204 -7.82 -10.16 10.78
N THR A 205 -7.76 -9.06 11.54
CA THR A 205 -8.92 -8.38 12.12
C THR A 205 -9.02 -6.93 11.64
N PRO A 206 -10.23 -6.37 11.48
CA PRO A 206 -10.41 -4.97 11.13
C PRO A 206 -9.71 -4.00 12.08
N ALA A 207 -9.81 -4.25 13.40
CA ALA A 207 -9.14 -3.44 14.42
C ALA A 207 -7.62 -3.44 14.29
N GLY A 208 -7.03 -4.55 13.84
CA GLY A 208 -5.59 -4.63 13.60
C GLY A 208 -5.09 -3.68 12.51
N TYR A 209 -5.91 -3.39 11.48
CA TYR A 209 -5.56 -2.38 10.48
C TYR A 209 -5.50 -0.97 11.08
N LEU A 210 -6.37 -0.64 12.04
CA LEU A 210 -6.36 0.67 12.70
C LEU A 210 -5.09 0.88 13.54
N ASN A 211 -4.43 -0.21 13.95
CA ASN A 211 -3.17 -0.17 14.71
C ASN A 211 -1.94 0.00 13.81
N LEU A 212 -2.08 -0.13 12.48
CA LEU A 212 -0.97 0.12 11.56
C LEU A 212 -0.69 1.63 11.52
N PRO A 213 0.54 2.10 11.88
CA PRO A 213 0.84 3.53 11.98
C PRO A 213 0.62 4.31 10.67
N TYR A 214 0.73 3.63 9.53
CA TYR A 214 0.58 4.20 8.20
C TYR A 214 -0.85 4.11 7.64
N PHE A 215 -1.79 3.40 8.30
CA PHE A 215 -3.10 3.10 7.70
C PHE A 215 -3.90 4.34 7.34
N LYS A 216 -3.93 5.35 8.20
CA LYS A 216 -4.69 6.58 7.93
C LYS A 216 -4.14 7.34 6.71
N ASN A 217 -2.82 7.50 6.61
CA ASN A 217 -2.20 8.11 5.43
C ASN A 217 -2.37 7.25 4.18
N TRP A 218 -2.34 5.92 4.32
CA TRP A 218 -2.68 5.00 3.24
C TRP A 218 -4.12 5.21 2.74
N VAL A 219 -5.10 5.38 3.64
CA VAL A 219 -6.50 5.67 3.26
C VAL A 219 -6.61 6.98 2.50
N VAL A 220 -5.81 8.00 2.82
CA VAL A 220 -5.75 9.23 2.01
C VAL A 220 -5.34 8.92 0.58
N GLY A 221 -4.22 8.23 0.38
CA GLY A 221 -3.74 7.87 -0.95
C GLY A 221 -4.73 7.00 -1.72
N PHE A 222 -5.29 6.01 -1.05
CA PHE A 222 -6.30 5.13 -1.60
C PHE A 222 -7.58 5.88 -2.01
N THR A 223 -7.96 6.91 -1.27
CA THR A 223 -9.08 7.80 -1.62
C THR A 223 -8.79 8.66 -2.85
N MET A 224 -7.52 9.02 -3.10
CA MET A 224 -7.16 9.77 -4.30
C MET A 224 -7.50 9.02 -5.59
N THR A 225 -7.41 7.69 -5.58
CA THR A 225 -7.67 6.81 -6.72
C THR A 225 -9.09 6.22 -6.68
N GLU A 226 -9.45 5.54 -5.58
CA GLU A 226 -10.67 4.72 -5.48
C GLU A 226 -11.84 5.46 -4.80
N GLY A 227 -11.55 6.58 -4.14
CA GLY A 227 -12.52 7.38 -3.43
C GLY A 227 -13.40 8.21 -4.36
N SER A 228 -14.57 8.62 -3.90
CA SER A 228 -15.41 9.57 -4.60
C SER A 228 -16.19 10.45 -3.64
N PHE A 229 -15.97 11.76 -3.76
CA PHE A 229 -16.82 12.79 -3.15
C PHE A 229 -17.84 13.23 -4.20
N SER A 230 -19.10 12.84 -4.04
CA SER A 230 -20.12 13.06 -5.06
C SER A 230 -21.33 13.83 -4.53
N ILE A 231 -21.95 14.57 -5.45
CA ILE A 231 -23.17 15.34 -5.26
C ILE A 231 -24.17 14.76 -6.27
N LYS A 232 -25.29 14.20 -5.81
CA LYS A 232 -26.37 13.75 -6.70
C LYS A 232 -27.15 14.94 -7.25
N ALA A 233 -27.90 14.73 -8.33
CA ALA A 233 -28.83 15.73 -8.87
C ALA A 233 -29.86 16.21 -7.84
N SER A 234 -30.22 15.37 -6.86
CA SER A 234 -31.07 15.74 -5.73
C SER A 234 -30.41 16.69 -4.71
N GLY A 235 -29.13 17.04 -4.89
CA GLY A 235 -28.33 17.79 -3.91
C GLY A 235 -27.78 16.93 -2.77
N GLU A 236 -28.05 15.62 -2.77
CA GLU A 236 -27.51 14.73 -1.74
C GLU A 236 -26.01 14.50 -1.91
N LEU A 237 -25.28 14.61 -0.80
CA LEU A 237 -23.84 14.38 -0.71
C LEU A 237 -23.53 12.93 -0.34
N PHE A 238 -22.54 12.35 -1.00
CA PHE A 238 -22.02 11.01 -0.72
C PHE A 238 -20.49 11.00 -0.68
N PHE A 239 -19.96 10.15 0.19
CA PHE A 239 -18.59 9.66 0.11
C PHE A 239 -18.61 8.16 -0.16
N ASN A 240 -17.82 7.71 -1.14
CA ASN A 240 -17.74 6.30 -1.50
C ASN A 240 -16.28 5.84 -1.60
N LEU A 241 -16.04 4.59 -1.22
CA LEU A 241 -14.84 3.83 -1.54
C LEU A 241 -15.28 2.51 -2.17
N THR A 242 -14.63 2.09 -3.25
CA THR A 242 -14.92 0.82 -3.95
C THR A 242 -13.60 0.13 -4.26
N GLN A 243 -13.54 -1.20 -4.13
CA GLN A 243 -12.38 -2.00 -4.55
C GLN A 243 -12.80 -3.45 -4.74
N ARG A 244 -12.00 -4.22 -5.48
CA ARG A 244 -12.16 -5.68 -5.54
C ARG A 244 -12.19 -6.26 -4.12
N SER A 245 -13.09 -7.23 -3.88
CA SER A 245 -13.48 -7.72 -2.55
C SER A 245 -12.30 -7.96 -1.62
N HIS A 246 -12.31 -7.25 -0.49
CA HIS A 246 -11.34 -7.37 0.59
C HIS A 246 -12.04 -7.06 1.92
N ASP A 247 -12.86 -8.00 2.39
CA ASP A 247 -13.85 -7.78 3.46
C ASP A 247 -13.24 -7.19 4.75
N VAL A 248 -12.12 -7.74 5.22
CA VAL A 248 -11.46 -7.26 6.46
C VAL A 248 -11.01 -5.80 6.37
N LEU A 249 -10.52 -5.38 5.19
CA LEU A 249 -10.07 -4.02 4.94
C LEU A 249 -11.26 -3.05 4.88
N PHE A 250 -12.36 -3.45 4.25
CA PHE A 250 -13.57 -2.61 4.19
C PHE A 250 -14.28 -2.50 5.54
N GLU A 251 -14.25 -3.56 6.34
CA GLU A 251 -14.68 -3.48 7.74
C GLU A 251 -13.75 -2.58 8.57
N ALA A 252 -12.43 -2.56 8.30
CA ALA A 252 -11.53 -1.60 8.94
C ALA A 252 -11.86 -0.15 8.56
N LEU A 253 -12.21 0.10 7.29
CA LEU A 253 -12.67 1.42 6.84
C LEU A 253 -13.96 1.85 7.54
N LYS A 254 -14.90 0.92 7.82
CA LYS A 254 -16.09 1.23 8.62
C LYS A 254 -15.76 1.67 10.04
N LEU A 255 -14.83 0.96 10.68
CA LEU A 255 -14.36 1.32 12.01
C LEU A 255 -13.66 2.69 11.99
N LEU A 256 -12.84 2.95 10.98
CA LEU A 256 -12.13 4.22 10.82
C LEU A 256 -13.09 5.41 10.71
N PHE A 257 -14.15 5.29 9.91
CA PHE A 257 -15.16 6.35 9.76
C PHE A 257 -16.27 6.29 10.82
N ASN A 258 -16.17 5.39 11.79
CA ASN A 258 -17.13 5.20 12.89
C ASN A 258 -18.59 5.12 12.40
N THR A 259 -18.83 4.21 11.46
CA THR A 259 -20.13 4.03 10.81
C THR A 259 -20.69 2.62 11.00
N THR A 260 -22.02 2.52 10.98
CA THR A 260 -22.76 1.24 11.04
C THR A 260 -23.29 0.80 9.67
N ARG A 261 -22.96 1.54 8.61
CA ARG A 261 -23.40 1.23 7.24
C ARG A 261 -22.86 -0.14 6.82
N LYS A 262 -23.72 -0.95 6.18
CA LYS A 262 -23.31 -2.24 5.60
C LYS A 262 -22.37 -2.00 4.42
N ILE A 263 -21.36 -2.86 4.27
CA ILE A 263 -20.57 -2.93 3.04
C ILE A 263 -21.46 -3.52 1.95
N ASP A 264 -21.54 -2.82 0.83
CA ASP A 264 -22.26 -3.30 -0.34
C ASP A 264 -21.33 -4.19 -1.16
N ASN A 265 -21.68 -5.47 -1.26
CA ASN A 265 -20.99 -6.50 -2.03
C ASN A 265 -21.84 -6.97 -3.24
N SER A 266 -22.88 -6.22 -3.63
CA SER A 266 -23.82 -6.65 -4.67
C SER A 266 -23.22 -6.66 -6.08
N TYR A 267 -22.15 -5.90 -6.30
CA TYR A 267 -21.47 -5.83 -7.58
C TYR A 267 -20.33 -6.85 -7.65
N ARG A 268 -20.43 -7.77 -8.64
CA ARG A 268 -19.58 -8.96 -8.85
C ARG A 268 -18.11 -8.79 -8.40
N GLY A 269 -17.82 -9.20 -7.16
CA GLY A 269 -16.45 -9.25 -6.62
C GLY A 269 -15.87 -7.90 -6.22
N TYR A 270 -16.71 -6.90 -5.92
CA TYR A 270 -16.30 -5.62 -5.36
C TYR A 270 -17.00 -5.36 -4.04
N SER A 271 -16.24 -4.78 -3.11
CA SER A 271 -16.75 -4.21 -1.88
C SER A 271 -16.87 -2.70 -2.03
N LYS A 272 -17.99 -2.15 -1.55
CA LYS A 272 -18.27 -0.71 -1.58
C LYS A 272 -18.73 -0.20 -0.21
N LEU A 273 -18.03 0.81 0.29
CA LEU A 273 -18.45 1.60 1.44
C LEU A 273 -19.12 2.89 0.93
N SER A 274 -20.36 3.14 1.32
CA SER A 274 -21.14 4.32 0.90
C SER A 274 -21.72 5.07 2.09
N LEU A 275 -21.29 6.32 2.26
CA LEU A 275 -21.63 7.19 3.39
C LEU A 275 -22.41 8.42 2.89
N SER A 276 -23.49 8.76 3.58
CA SER A 276 -24.34 9.91 3.20
C SER A 276 -25.04 10.61 4.37
N SER A 277 -25.05 10.00 5.55
CA SER A 277 -25.65 10.61 6.73
C SER A 277 -24.81 11.80 7.20
N VAL A 278 -25.44 12.79 7.85
CA VAL A 278 -24.73 13.97 8.38
C VAL A 278 -23.62 13.56 9.36
N LYS A 279 -23.86 12.52 10.17
CA LYS A 279 -22.86 11.96 11.11
C LYS A 279 -21.67 11.38 10.35
N ASP A 280 -21.91 10.51 9.37
CA ASP A 280 -20.82 9.87 8.62
C ASP A 280 -20.00 10.91 7.85
N LEU A 281 -20.67 11.87 7.19
CA LEU A 281 -19.99 12.89 6.41
C LEU A 281 -19.20 13.86 7.29
N ARG A 282 -19.66 14.16 8.52
CA ARG A 282 -18.85 14.87 9.52
C ARG A 282 -17.58 14.09 9.85
N ASN A 283 -17.64 12.77 10.03
CA ASN A 283 -16.46 11.96 10.30
C ASN A 283 -15.49 11.96 9.12
N VAL A 284 -16.02 11.91 7.88
CA VAL A 284 -15.21 12.06 6.66
C VAL A 284 -14.52 13.43 6.62
N VAL A 285 -15.22 14.51 6.92
CA VAL A 285 -14.61 15.86 6.99
C VAL A 285 -13.51 15.92 8.05
N ASN A 286 -13.78 15.40 9.25
CA ASN A 286 -12.79 15.37 10.32
C ASN A 286 -11.52 14.59 9.94
N PHE A 287 -11.71 13.47 9.22
CA PHE A 287 -10.60 12.66 8.74
C PHE A 287 -9.72 13.41 7.74
N PHE A 288 -10.30 14.05 6.71
CA PHE A 288 -9.51 14.67 5.64
C PHE A 288 -9.07 16.12 5.92
N SER A 289 -9.72 16.84 6.85
CA SER A 289 -9.46 18.27 7.09
C SER A 289 -8.80 18.60 8.41
N TYR A 290 -8.97 17.78 9.44
CA TYR A 290 -8.49 18.09 10.81
C TYR A 290 -7.62 17.00 11.43
N SER A 291 -7.28 15.99 10.64
CA SER A 291 -6.28 15.00 11.06
C SER A 291 -4.92 15.47 10.54
N ASP A 292 -3.88 15.31 11.34
CA ASP A 292 -2.49 15.56 10.94
C ASP A 292 -2.00 14.45 9.97
N LEU A 293 -2.62 14.42 8.79
CA LEU A 293 -2.39 13.46 7.72
C LEU A 293 -1.88 14.19 6.49
N HIS A 294 -1.30 13.42 5.57
CA HIS A 294 -0.97 13.94 4.25
C HIS A 294 -2.25 14.51 3.59
N PRO A 295 -2.21 15.72 3.02
CA PRO A 295 -3.39 16.33 2.39
C PRO A 295 -3.80 15.60 1.10
N LEU A 296 -5.06 15.79 0.71
CA LEU A 296 -5.52 15.41 -0.64
C LEU A 296 -4.79 16.23 -1.71
N VAL A 297 -4.38 15.59 -2.81
CA VAL A 297 -3.67 16.25 -3.92
C VAL A 297 -4.36 15.92 -5.25
N GLY A 298 -4.12 16.74 -6.28
CA GLY A 298 -4.61 16.49 -7.63
C GLY A 298 -6.12 16.71 -7.77
N TYR A 299 -6.75 15.96 -8.67
CA TYR A 299 -8.17 16.12 -8.97
C TYR A 299 -9.06 15.75 -7.78
N LYS A 300 -8.64 14.78 -6.94
CA LYS A 300 -9.41 14.40 -5.75
C LYS A 300 -9.57 15.55 -4.77
N LYS A 301 -8.55 16.39 -4.60
CA LYS A 301 -8.64 17.60 -3.78
C LYS A 301 -9.70 18.56 -4.34
N LEU A 302 -9.66 18.84 -5.65
CA LEU A 302 -10.66 19.71 -6.30
C LEU A 302 -12.08 19.16 -6.13
N GLN A 303 -12.25 17.83 -6.23
CA GLN A 303 -13.53 17.17 -6.00
C GLN A 303 -14.00 17.37 -4.55
N TYR A 304 -13.09 17.22 -3.58
CA TYR A 304 -13.37 17.42 -2.16
C TYR A 304 -13.71 18.88 -1.83
N ASP A 305 -12.95 19.84 -2.35
CA ASP A 305 -13.17 21.27 -2.12
C ASP A 305 -14.57 21.69 -2.62
N LYS A 306 -14.95 21.27 -3.83
CA LYS A 306 -16.30 21.50 -4.39
C LYS A 306 -17.40 20.85 -3.55
N TRP A 307 -17.11 19.66 -3.02
CA TRP A 307 -18.03 18.92 -2.16
C TRP A 307 -18.25 19.64 -0.82
N LEU A 308 -17.19 20.20 -0.23
CA LEU A 308 -17.26 21.05 0.97
C LEU A 308 -18.01 22.36 0.72
N GLU A 309 -17.76 23.01 -0.41
CA GLU A 309 -18.48 24.24 -0.80
C GLU A 309 -19.99 23.99 -0.89
N THR A 310 -20.38 22.90 -1.54
CA THR A 310 -21.79 22.48 -1.61
C THR A 310 -22.34 22.17 -0.21
N MET A 311 -21.54 21.51 0.64
CA MET A 311 -21.93 21.20 2.01
C MET A 311 -22.24 22.46 2.84
N ARG A 312 -21.49 23.56 2.66
CA ARG A 312 -21.73 24.83 3.35
C ARG A 312 -23.11 25.43 3.05
N GLY A 313 -23.59 25.27 1.83
CA GLY A 313 -24.90 25.80 1.41
C GLY A 313 -26.12 25.02 1.92
N LEU A 314 -25.93 23.84 2.51
CA LEU A 314 -27.02 22.94 2.87
C LEU A 314 -27.43 23.08 4.35
N PRO A 315 -28.70 23.39 4.67
CA PRO A 315 -29.16 23.65 6.05
C PRO A 315 -28.86 22.51 7.05
N ARG A 316 -28.90 21.26 6.60
CA ARG A 316 -28.64 20.08 7.45
C ARG A 316 -27.18 19.98 7.94
N PHE A 317 -26.25 20.71 7.33
CA PHE A 317 -24.84 20.74 7.70
C PHE A 317 -24.42 22.00 8.47
N LYS A 318 -25.36 22.88 8.84
CA LYS A 318 -25.06 24.14 9.55
C LYS A 318 -24.21 23.97 10.83
N ASN A 319 -24.32 22.83 11.49
CA ASN A 319 -23.61 22.50 12.74
C ASN A 319 -22.36 21.63 12.52
N VAL A 320 -21.94 21.43 11.27
CA VAL A 320 -20.70 20.72 10.95
C VAL A 320 -19.59 21.75 10.79
N LYS A 321 -18.50 21.59 11.55
CA LYS A 321 -17.32 22.45 11.42
C LYS A 321 -16.61 22.11 10.10
N LEU A 322 -16.69 22.99 9.11
CA LEU A 322 -16.04 22.82 7.81
C LEU A 322 -14.75 23.66 7.77
N PRO A 323 -13.68 23.19 7.12
CA PRO A 323 -12.44 23.96 7.04
C PRO A 323 -12.69 25.27 6.28
N GLU A 324 -11.88 26.27 6.55
CA GLU A 324 -11.92 27.53 5.79
C GLU A 324 -11.48 27.28 4.33
N ASN A 325 -11.92 28.15 3.42
CA ASN A 325 -11.38 28.09 2.06
C ASN A 325 -9.95 28.63 2.10
N ASP A 326 -8.98 27.81 1.70
CA ASP A 326 -7.68 28.32 1.28
C ASP A 326 -7.94 29.28 0.10
N LYS A 327 -7.78 30.58 0.34
CA LYS A 327 -7.96 31.63 -0.67
C LYS A 327 -6.80 31.68 -1.65
#